data_AF-A0A9P7DY37-F1
#
_entry.id   AF-A0A9P7DY37-F1
#
_cell.length_a   1.000
_cell.length_b   1.000
_cell.length_c   1.000
_cell.angle_alpha   90.00
_cell.angle_beta   90.00
_cell.angle_gamma   90.00
#
_symmetry.space_group_name_H-M   'P 1'
#
loop_
_entity.id
_entity.type
_entity.pdbx_description
1 polymer ?
#
loop_
_entity_poly.entity_id
_entity_poly.type
_entity_poly.pdbx_seq_one_letter_code
_entity_poly.pdbx_strand_id
1 'polypeptide(L)'
;MADSLAQHYVADHKIRCMQNKSAAEHDQQHENGLLLNKYVLLYEELSYAMNFSDIGRLETCLITWILIFKATGKHKYANVMSEFLCNVHFVYPEGLK
;
A
#
# COMPACT_ATOMS: atom_id res chain seq x y z
N MET A 1 -12.63 -6.98 18.23
CA MET A 1 -12.22 -5.60 18.59
C MET A 1 -11.34 -5.00 17.51
N ALA A 2 -10.24 -5.64 17.12
CA ALA A 2 -9.35 -5.18 16.05
C ALA A 2 -10.08 -4.94 14.71
N ASP A 3 -10.95 -5.86 14.28
CA ASP A 3 -11.68 -5.71 13.00
C ASP A 3 -12.59 -4.47 12.98
N SER A 4 -13.25 -4.17 14.10
CA SER A 4 -14.09 -2.97 14.21
C SER A 4 -13.23 -1.71 14.15
N LEU A 5 -12.08 -1.70 14.80
CA LEU A 5 -11.14 -0.58 14.71
C LEU A 5 -10.65 -0.38 13.28
N ALA A 6 -10.28 -1.46 12.59
CA ALA A 6 -9.85 -1.39 11.19
C ALA A 6 -10.96 -0.85 10.28
N GLN A 7 -12.19 -1.33 10.44
CA GLN A 7 -13.35 -0.87 9.64
C GLN A 7 -13.69 0.61 9.83
N HIS A 8 -13.38 1.19 11.00
CA HIS A 8 -13.71 2.58 11.32
C HIS A 8 -12.55 3.55 11.16
N TYR A 9 -11.30 3.08 11.30
CA TYR A 9 -10.12 3.95 11.37
C TYR A 9 -9.09 3.71 10.26
N VAL A 10 -9.31 2.77 9.34
CA VAL A 10 -8.46 2.54 8.18
C VAL A 10 -9.22 2.89 6.91
N ALA A 11 -8.58 3.67 6.03
CA ALA A 11 -9.18 4.05 4.77
C ALA A 11 -9.54 2.84 3.88
N ASP A 12 -10.80 2.77 3.47
CA ASP A 12 -11.34 1.79 2.53
C ASP A 12 -11.97 2.49 1.30
N HIS A 13 -12.82 1.77 0.58
CA HIS A 13 -13.55 2.28 -0.58
C HIS A 13 -14.48 3.47 -0.28
N LYS A 14 -14.86 3.68 0.98
CA LYS A 14 -15.78 4.75 1.41
C LYS A 14 -15.14 6.14 1.40
N ILE A 15 -13.81 6.23 1.33
CA ILE A 15 -13.10 7.51 1.19
C ILE A 15 -13.63 8.32 -0.01
N ARG A 16 -13.96 7.64 -1.13
CA ARG A 16 -14.53 8.31 -2.30
C ARG A 16 -15.88 8.98 -1.99
N CYS A 17 -16.70 8.37 -1.15
CA CYS A 17 -17.96 8.97 -0.71
C CYS A 17 -17.72 10.19 0.19
N MET A 18 -16.67 10.17 1.02
CA MET A 18 -16.28 11.32 1.84
C MET A 18 -15.80 12.50 0.99
N GLN A 19 -15.00 12.23 -0.04
CA GLN A 19 -14.47 13.24 -0.97
C GLN A 19 -15.57 13.91 -1.83
N ASN A 20 -16.71 13.24 -2.01
CA ASN A 20 -17.85 13.79 -2.76
C ASN A 20 -18.77 14.67 -1.89
N LYS A 21 -18.52 14.76 -0.58
CA LYS A 21 -19.33 15.63 0.31
C LYS A 21 -19.08 17.10 0.01
N SER A 22 -20.04 17.94 0.39
CA SER A 22 -19.85 19.39 0.32
C SER A 22 -18.73 19.83 1.27
N ALA A 23 -18.08 20.97 0.99
CA ALA A 23 -16.99 21.47 1.83
C ALA A 23 -17.40 21.69 3.30
N ALA A 24 -18.69 21.94 3.56
CA ALA A 24 -19.23 22.10 4.92
C ALA A 24 -19.36 20.77 5.69
N GLU A 25 -19.46 19.64 4.98
CA GLU A 25 -19.64 18.29 5.53
C GLU A 25 -18.38 17.43 5.40
N HIS A 26 -17.37 17.94 4.70
CA HIS A 26 -16.11 17.26 4.43
C HIS A 26 -15.12 17.49 5.57
N ASP A 27 -15.03 16.54 6.48
CA ASP A 27 -13.96 16.51 7.49
C ASP A 27 -12.66 15.99 6.88
N GLN A 28 -11.84 16.92 6.38
CA GLN A 28 -10.56 16.63 5.76
C GLN A 28 -9.53 16.06 6.75
N GLN A 29 -9.58 16.47 8.03
CA GLN A 29 -8.64 15.97 9.03
C GLN A 29 -8.92 14.50 9.33
N HIS A 30 -10.20 14.13 9.45
CA HIS A 30 -10.60 12.75 9.60
C HIS A 30 -10.20 11.91 8.38
N GLU A 31 -10.48 12.38 7.15
CA GLU A 31 -10.05 11.68 5.93
C GLU A 31 -8.54 11.42 5.91
N ASN A 32 -7.74 12.45 6.19
CA ASN A 32 -6.28 12.33 6.22
C ASN A 32 -5.82 11.32 7.28
N GLY A 33 -6.48 11.26 8.44
CA GLY A 33 -6.20 10.27 9.48
C GLY A 33 -6.46 8.83 9.01
N LEU A 34 -7.57 8.59 8.32
CA LEU A 34 -7.89 7.27 7.76
C LEU A 34 -6.86 6.83 6.71
N LEU A 35 -6.47 7.75 5.81
CA LEU A 35 -5.46 7.50 4.79
C LEU A 35 -4.09 7.23 5.41
N LEU A 36 -3.69 8.01 6.42
CA LEU A 36 -2.44 7.81 7.14
C LEU A 36 -2.39 6.41 7.77
N ASN A 37 -3.44 6.01 8.48
CA ASN A 37 -3.49 4.69 9.11
C ASN A 37 -3.32 3.56 8.08
N LYS A 38 -3.96 3.67 6.91
CA LYS A 38 -3.78 2.70 5.82
C LYS A 38 -2.32 2.60 5.35
N TYR A 39 -1.65 3.73 5.14
CA TYR A 39 -0.27 3.72 4.67
C TYR A 39 0.72 3.26 5.74
N VAL A 40 0.49 3.61 7.01
CA VAL A 40 1.32 3.13 8.13
C VAL A 40 1.18 1.62 8.29
N LEU A 41 -0.03 1.06 8.18
CA LEU A 41 -0.23 -0.39 8.20
C LEU A 41 0.46 -1.08 7.02
N LEU A 42 0.40 -0.51 5.81
CA LEU A 42 1.14 -1.05 4.66
C LEU A 42 2.66 -1.04 4.88
N TYR A 43 3.19 -0.02 5.56
CA TYR A 43 4.61 0.05 5.91
C TYR A 43 5.01 -0.96 7.00
N GLU A 44 4.16 -1.14 8.00
CA GLU A 44 4.35 -2.13 9.07
C GLU A 44 4.36 -3.55 8.48
N GLU A 45 3.40 -3.85 7.61
CA GLU A 45 3.31 -5.11 6.88
C GLU A 45 4.60 -5.42 6.07
N LEU A 46 5.08 -4.43 5.32
CA LEU A 46 6.33 -4.53 4.56
C LEU A 46 7.52 -4.81 5.49
N SER A 47 7.60 -4.09 6.60
CA SER A 47 8.67 -4.23 7.59
C SER A 47 8.65 -5.60 8.27
N TYR A 48 7.45 -6.08 8.61
CA TYR A 48 7.25 -7.42 9.14
C TYR A 48 7.75 -8.47 8.15
N ALA A 49 7.30 -8.41 6.89
CA ALA A 49 7.71 -9.37 5.86
C ALA A 49 9.24 -9.42 5.67
N MET A 50 9.89 -8.25 5.64
CA MET A 50 11.36 -8.17 5.57
C MET A 50 12.04 -8.78 6.80
N ASN A 51 11.54 -8.51 8.01
CA ASN A 51 12.15 -9.00 9.25
C ASN A 51 12.03 -10.53 9.41
N PHE A 52 10.96 -11.12 8.90
CA PHE A 52 10.73 -12.56 8.96
C PHE A 52 11.17 -13.29 7.69
N SER A 53 11.81 -12.60 6.73
CA SER A 53 12.22 -13.16 5.44
C SER A 53 11.07 -13.81 4.66
N ASP A 54 9.85 -13.30 4.82
CA ASP A 54 8.67 -13.75 4.08
C ASP A 54 8.63 -13.06 2.71
N ILE A 55 9.31 -13.69 1.74
CA ILE A 55 9.49 -13.13 0.40
C ILE A 55 8.16 -13.02 -0.35
N GLY A 56 7.27 -13.99 -0.24
CA GLY A 56 5.96 -13.94 -0.92
C GLY A 56 5.10 -12.77 -0.43
N ARG A 57 5.11 -12.52 0.88
CA ARG A 57 4.42 -11.36 1.47
C ARG A 57 5.08 -10.04 1.08
N LEU A 58 6.41 -9.99 1.08
CA LEU A 58 7.18 -8.84 0.62
C LEU A 58 6.81 -8.45 -0.82
N GLU A 59 6.85 -9.40 -1.75
CA GLU A 59 6.48 -9.18 -3.16
C GLU A 59 5.05 -8.65 -3.31
N THR A 60 4.12 -9.20 -2.53
CA THR A 60 2.72 -8.73 -2.50
C THR A 60 2.62 -7.27 -2.05
N CYS A 61 3.38 -6.88 -1.01
CA CYS A 61 3.42 -5.49 -0.56
C CYS A 61 4.00 -4.54 -1.62
N LEU A 62 5.03 -4.98 -2.37
CA LEU A 62 5.69 -4.16 -3.39
C LEU A 62 4.72 -3.68 -4.47
N ILE A 63 3.69 -4.45 -4.82
CA ILE A 63 2.67 -4.04 -5.81
C ILE A 63 2.00 -2.73 -5.39
N THR A 64 1.61 -2.62 -4.12
CA THR A 64 0.95 -1.40 -3.61
C THR A 64 1.94 -0.23 -3.54
N TRP A 65 3.19 -0.48 -3.14
CA TRP A 65 4.25 0.53 -3.12
C TRP A 65 4.60 1.07 -4.51
N ILE A 66 4.63 0.22 -5.54
CA ILE A 66 4.82 0.64 -6.93
C ILE A 66 3.76 1.65 -7.34
N LEU A 67 2.48 1.38 -7.03
CA LEU A 67 1.37 2.27 -7.37
C LEU A 67 1.50 3.62 -6.65
N ILE A 68 1.83 3.61 -5.35
CA ILE A 68 2.07 4.84 -4.57
C ILE A 68 3.23 5.65 -5.16
N PHE A 69 4.34 5.00 -5.50
CA PHE A 69 5.49 5.69 -6.09
C PHE A 69 5.21 6.24 -7.48
N LYS A 70 4.43 5.54 -8.32
CA LYS A 70 3.98 6.11 -9.61
C LYS A 70 3.10 7.34 -9.39
N ALA A 71 2.13 7.25 -8.48
CA ALA A 71 1.19 8.34 -8.21
C ALA A 71 1.86 9.60 -7.62
N THR A 72 2.96 9.42 -6.88
CA THR A 72 3.69 10.52 -6.21
C THR A 72 4.90 11.04 -7.00
N GLY A 73 5.07 10.62 -8.26
CA GLY A 73 6.18 11.08 -9.11
C GLY A 73 7.54 10.42 -8.81
N LYS A 74 7.57 9.41 -7.94
CA LYS A 74 8.75 8.64 -7.54
C LYS A 74 9.04 7.50 -8.54
N HIS A 75 9.07 7.83 -9.83
CA HIS A 75 9.13 6.86 -10.92
C HIS A 75 10.37 5.97 -10.89
N LYS A 76 11.52 6.47 -10.41
CA LYS A 76 12.75 5.69 -10.26
C LYS A 76 12.51 4.42 -9.42
N TYR A 77 11.87 4.56 -8.26
CA TYR A 77 11.62 3.42 -7.36
C TYR A 77 10.55 2.49 -7.92
N ALA A 78 9.48 3.06 -8.48
CA ALA A 78 8.43 2.27 -9.10
C ALA A 78 8.96 1.40 -10.25
N ASN A 79 9.82 1.96 -11.10
CA ASN A 79 10.37 1.24 -12.24
C ASN A 79 11.29 0.10 -11.78
N VAL A 80 12.21 0.38 -10.85
CA VAL A 80 13.11 -0.65 -10.30
C VAL A 80 12.32 -1.79 -9.63
N MET A 81 11.33 -1.46 -8.80
CA MET A 81 10.51 -2.48 -8.14
C MET A 81 9.66 -3.28 -9.14
N SER A 82 9.15 -2.63 -10.18
CA SER A 82 8.37 -3.30 -11.24
C SER A 82 9.25 -4.25 -12.05
N GLU A 83 10.45 -3.81 -12.43
CA GLU A 83 11.43 -4.63 -13.15
C GLU A 83 11.89 -5.82 -12.31
N PHE A 84 12.16 -5.60 -11.02
CA PHE A 84 12.49 -6.67 -10.08
C PHE A 84 11.42 -7.75 -10.05
N LEU A 85 10.15 -7.39 -9.82
CA LEU A 85 9.04 -8.35 -9.78
C LEU A 85 8.87 -9.07 -11.14
N CYS A 86 8.98 -8.34 -12.24
CA CYS A 86 8.90 -8.94 -13.57
C CYS A 86 10.01 -9.98 -13.79
N ASN A 87 11.24 -9.66 -13.38
CA ASN A 87 12.38 -10.55 -13.56
C ASN A 87 12.22 -11.83 -12.74
N VAL A 88 11.88 -11.71 -11.45
CA VAL A 88 11.68 -12.87 -10.57
C VAL A 88 10.57 -13.79 -11.09
N HIS A 89 9.42 -13.23 -11.49
CA HIS A 89 8.29 -14.09 -11.88
C HIS A 89 8.37 -14.62 -13.30
N PHE A 90 8.93 -13.87 -14.26
CA PHE A 90 8.82 -14.18 -15.69
C PHE A 90 10.15 -14.41 -16.41
N VAL A 91 11.29 -13.98 -15.86
CA VAL A 91 12.59 -14.06 -16.56
C VAL A 91 13.50 -15.11 -15.94
N TYR A 92 13.60 -15.17 -14.61
CA TYR A 92 14.52 -16.09 -13.95
C TYR A 92 14.02 -17.54 -13.99
N PRO A 93 14.92 -18.51 -14.24
CA PRO A 93 14.58 -19.92 -14.23
C PRO A 93 14.27 -20.41 -12.81
N GLU A 94 13.56 -21.52 -12.69
CA GLU A 94 13.29 -22.15 -11.40
C GLU A 94 14.60 -22.46 -10.66
N GLY A 95 14.67 -22.11 -9.37
CA GLY A 95 15.88 -22.19 -8.54
C GLY A 95 16.70 -20.89 -8.45
N LEU A 96 16.38 -19.89 -9.28
CA LEU A 96 16.86 -18.50 -9.15
C LEU A 96 15.70 -17.50 -8.89
N LYS A 97 14.48 -18.01 -8.74
CA LYS A 97 13.33 -17.29 -8.22
C LYS A 97 13.33 -17.31 -6.70
#